data_AF-A0AAU7JPE5-F1
#
_entry.id   AF-A0AAU7JPE5-F1
#
_cell.length_a   1.000
_cell.length_b   1.000
_cell.length_c   1.000
_cell.angle_alpha   90.00
_cell.angle_beta   90.00
_cell.angle_gamma   90.00
#
_symmetry.space_group_name_H-M   'P 1'
#
loop_
_entity.id
_entity.type
_entity.pdbx_description
1 polymer ?
#
loop_
_entity_poly.entity_id
_entity_poly.type
_entity_poly.pdbx_seq_one_letter_code
_entity_poly.pdbx_strand_id
1 'polypeptide(L)'
;MTTQGSPERTLGQLVADATHDLSTIVRSEIALAKTEITTEAKTAGKSAAMFGAAAFVGLLGVIFLFHTVVAVLDIWLPEWAAYLITTVLLFAIAGVLALVGKKSVATINPKPERTIKNAQETVQALKSGD
;
A
#
# COMPACT_ATOMS: atom_id res chain seq x y z
N MET A 1 -39.72 51.81 29.28
CA MET A 1 -39.68 50.58 28.46
C MET A 1 -39.36 50.99 27.03
N THR A 2 -38.11 50.82 26.59
CA THR A 2 -37.68 51.13 25.21
C THR A 2 -37.48 49.81 24.47
N THR A 3 -38.45 49.42 23.66
CA THR A 3 -38.34 48.32 22.71
C THR A 3 -37.43 48.74 21.55
N GLN A 4 -36.15 48.34 21.59
CA GLN A 4 -35.29 48.39 20.42
C GLN A 4 -35.76 47.30 19.44
N GLY A 5 -36.25 47.72 18.27
CA GLY A 5 -36.55 46.83 17.16
C GLY A 5 -35.26 46.18 16.68
N SER A 6 -35.23 44.84 16.66
CA SER A 6 -34.15 44.09 16.03
C SER A 6 -34.09 44.48 14.55
N PRO A 7 -32.94 44.94 14.02
CA PRO A 7 -32.82 45.25 12.60
C PRO A 7 -33.10 44.00 11.77
N GLU A 8 -34.07 44.06 10.85
CA GLU A 8 -34.34 42.98 9.92
C GLU A 8 -33.07 42.63 9.15
N ARG A 9 -32.66 41.36 9.19
CA ARG A 9 -31.47 40.88 8.48
C ARG A 9 -31.68 41.06 6.98
N THR A 10 -30.72 41.69 6.33
CA THR A 10 -30.77 41.90 4.88
C THR A 10 -30.49 40.58 4.14
N LEU A 11 -31.08 40.38 2.96
CA LEU A 11 -30.81 39.21 2.11
C LEU A 11 -29.31 39.05 1.79
N GLY A 12 -28.59 40.16 1.67
CA GLY A 12 -27.13 40.16 1.47
C GLY A 12 -26.35 39.58 2.65
N GLN A 13 -26.80 39.80 3.89
CA GLN A 13 -26.18 39.20 5.08
C GLN A 13 -26.43 37.69 5.14
N LEU A 14 -27.63 37.21 4.78
CA LEU A 14 -27.95 35.78 4.77
C LEU A 14 -27.13 34.99 3.74
N VAL A 15 -26.92 35.56 2.56
CA VAL A 15 -26.07 34.95 1.51
C VAL A 15 -24.59 34.95 1.92
N ALA A 16 -24.12 36.03 2.55
CA ALA A 16 -22.76 36.11 3.08
C ALA A 16 -22.51 35.07 4.17
N ASP A 17 -23.46 34.89 5.10
CA ASP A 17 -23.37 33.91 6.18
C ASP A 17 -23.39 32.47 5.63
N ALA A 18 -24.29 32.14 4.70
CA ALA A 18 -24.36 30.82 4.08
C ALA A 18 -23.08 30.47 3.29
N THR A 19 -22.49 31.46 2.60
CA THR A 19 -21.21 31.28 1.89
C THR A 19 -20.06 31.08 2.88
N HIS A 20 -20.09 31.77 4.01
CA HIS A 20 -19.11 31.61 5.09
C HIS A 20 -19.18 30.22 5.74
N ASP A 21 -20.39 29.73 6.00
CA ASP A 21 -20.64 28.40 6.56
C ASP A 21 -20.17 27.30 5.60
N LEU A 22 -20.51 27.42 4.31
CA LEU A 22 -20.05 26.47 3.28
C LEU A 22 -18.51 26.45 3.17
N SER A 23 -17.87 27.62 3.18
CA SER A 23 -16.40 27.74 3.20
C SER A 23 -15.79 27.08 4.43
N THR A 24 -16.45 27.20 5.59
CA THR A 24 -16.05 26.58 6.84
C THR A 24 -16.15 25.05 6.78
N ILE A 25 -17.26 24.52 6.24
CA ILE A 25 -17.45 23.07 6.05
C ILE A 25 -16.36 22.51 5.11
N VAL A 26 -16.17 23.10 3.94
CA VAL A 26 -15.17 22.64 2.96
C VAL A 26 -13.77 22.63 3.58
N ARG A 27 -13.41 23.70 4.31
CA ARG A 27 -12.12 23.76 5.00
C ARG A 27 -12.00 22.68 6.09
N SER A 28 -13.09 22.37 6.80
CA SER A 28 -13.11 21.32 7.82
C SER A 28 -12.94 19.92 7.23
N GLU A 29 -13.59 19.62 6.10
CA GLU A 29 -13.44 18.34 5.40
C GLU A 29 -12.01 18.17 4.87
N ILE A 30 -11.42 19.23 4.32
CA ILE A 30 -10.02 19.21 3.88
C ILE A 30 -9.09 18.95 5.07
N ALA A 31 -9.35 19.59 6.22
CA ALA A 31 -8.56 19.37 7.43
C ALA A 31 -8.69 17.94 7.96
N LEU A 32 -9.90 17.37 7.90
CA LEU A 32 -10.18 15.99 8.29
C LEU A 32 -9.48 15.01 7.35
N ALA A 33 -9.68 15.14 6.04
CA ALA A 33 -9.05 14.31 5.02
C ALA A 33 -7.53 14.37 5.12
N LYS A 34 -6.95 15.55 5.36
CA LYS A 34 -5.51 15.70 5.60
C LYS A 34 -5.06 14.92 6.84
N THR A 35 -5.83 14.94 7.91
CA THR A 35 -5.52 14.24 9.17
C THR A 35 -5.59 12.72 8.98
N GLU A 36 -6.63 12.25 8.29
CA GLU A 36 -6.82 10.83 7.96
C GLU A 36 -5.67 10.32 7.07
N ILE A 37 -5.41 11.00 5.94
CA ILE A 37 -4.30 10.66 5.04
C ILE A 37 -2.96 10.67 5.78
N THR A 38 -2.71 11.65 6.65
CA THR A 38 -1.45 11.71 7.42
C THR A 38 -1.34 10.54 8.41
N THR A 39 -2.44 10.16 9.05
CA THR A 39 -2.48 9.05 10.01
C THR A 39 -2.28 7.71 9.31
N GLU A 40 -2.95 7.50 8.18
CA GLU A 40 -2.77 6.35 7.31
C GLU A 40 -1.35 6.27 6.78
N ALA A 41 -0.81 7.37 6.23
CA ALA A 41 0.56 7.43 5.72
C ALA A 41 1.60 7.12 6.80
N LYS A 42 1.41 7.63 8.02
CA LYS A 42 2.30 7.33 9.14
C LYS A 42 2.24 5.85 9.54
N THR A 43 1.04 5.28 9.56
CA THR A 43 0.84 3.86 9.88
C THR A 43 1.44 2.97 8.80
N ALA A 44 1.15 3.25 7.54
CA ALA A 44 1.75 2.58 6.39
C ALA A 44 3.28 2.71 6.40
N GLY A 45 3.81 3.89 6.68
CA GLY A 45 5.25 4.14 6.79
C GLY A 45 5.91 3.34 7.91
N LYS A 46 5.29 3.27 9.10
CA LYS A 46 5.78 2.43 10.21
C LYS A 46 5.77 0.96 9.81
N SER A 47 4.68 0.48 9.22
CA SER A 47 4.57 -0.91 8.76
C SER A 47 5.62 -1.23 7.70
N ALA A 48 5.81 -0.36 6.71
CA ALA A 48 6.85 -0.52 5.70
C ALA A 48 8.26 -0.58 6.31
N ALA A 49 8.56 0.29 7.29
CA ALA A 49 9.82 0.25 8.01
C ALA A 49 10.01 -1.05 8.80
N MET A 50 8.97 -1.51 9.51
CA MET A 50 9.01 -2.77 10.27
C MET A 50 9.18 -3.98 9.35
N PHE A 51 8.46 -4.06 8.24
CA PHE A 51 8.63 -5.13 7.26
C PHE A 51 9.99 -5.07 6.58
N GLY A 52 10.51 -3.88 6.27
CA GLY A 52 11.86 -3.71 5.75
C GLY A 52 12.92 -4.22 6.74
N ALA A 53 12.80 -3.87 8.01
CA ALA A 53 13.69 -4.36 9.07
C ALA A 53 13.57 -5.88 9.26
N ALA A 54 12.35 -6.42 9.27
CA ALA A 54 12.12 -7.86 9.37
C ALA A 54 12.71 -8.62 8.18
N ALA A 55 12.57 -8.09 6.95
CA ALA A 55 13.18 -8.67 5.75
C ALA A 55 14.71 -8.64 5.83
N PHE A 56 15.30 -7.55 6.30
CA PHE A 56 16.75 -7.44 6.49
C PHE A 56 17.28 -8.44 7.53
N VAL A 57 16.65 -8.50 8.71
CA VAL A 57 17.05 -9.46 9.75
C VAL A 57 16.83 -10.90 9.29
N GLY A 58 15.73 -11.18 8.58
CA GLY A 58 15.47 -12.47 7.97
C GLY A 58 16.55 -12.87 6.96
N LEU A 59 17.00 -11.93 6.12
CA LEU A 59 18.10 -12.15 5.18
C LEU A 59 19.40 -12.50 5.91
N LEU A 60 19.74 -11.77 6.97
CA LEU A 60 20.89 -12.11 7.81
C LEU A 60 20.77 -13.53 8.40
N GLY A 61 19.58 -13.89 8.91
CA GLY A 61 19.31 -15.24 9.42
C GLY A 61 19.54 -16.32 8.37
N VAL A 62 19.11 -16.11 7.12
CA VAL A 62 19.35 -17.03 6.01
C VAL A 62 20.84 -17.15 5.68
N ILE A 63 21.60 -16.04 5.69
CA ILE A 63 23.05 -16.06 5.48
C ILE A 63 23.75 -16.91 6.56
N PHE A 64 23.42 -16.67 7.84
CA PHE A 64 23.99 -17.44 8.96
C PHE A 64 23.55 -18.90 8.96
N LEU A 65 22.34 -19.20 8.50
CA LEU A 65 21.87 -20.57 8.31
C LEU A 65 22.76 -21.33 7.32
N PHE A 66 23.05 -20.75 6.15
CA PHE A 66 23.94 -21.40 5.19
C PHE A 66 25.38 -21.50 5.69
N HIS A 67 25.87 -20.51 6.43
CA HIS A 67 27.17 -20.61 7.09
C HIS A 67 27.20 -21.78 8.09
N THR A 68 26.11 -21.98 8.85
CA THR A 68 25.96 -23.12 9.76
C THR A 68 25.93 -24.44 9.00
N VAL A 69 25.25 -24.52 7.85
CA VAL A 69 25.26 -25.72 6.98
C VAL A 69 26.68 -26.05 6.54
N VAL A 70 27.45 -25.07 6.08
CA VAL A 70 28.86 -25.26 5.70
C VAL A 70 29.66 -25.76 6.90
N ALA A 71 29.56 -25.10 8.06
CA ALA A 71 30.29 -25.47 9.27
C ALA A 71 29.98 -26.89 9.74
N VAL A 72 28.72 -27.34 9.62
CA VAL A 72 28.33 -28.72 9.97
C VAL A 72 28.88 -29.74 8.98
N LEU A 73 28.88 -29.43 7.68
CA LEU A 73 29.44 -30.31 6.66
C LEU A 73 30.97 -30.42 6.76
N ASP A 74 31.64 -29.33 7.12
CA ASP A 74 33.09 -29.24 7.31
C ASP A 74 33.63 -30.14 8.44
N ILE A 75 32.76 -30.58 9.37
CA ILE A 75 33.12 -31.57 10.40
C ILE A 75 33.54 -32.92 9.76
N TRP A 76 32.94 -33.27 8.61
CA TRP A 76 33.09 -34.59 7.99
C TRP A 76 33.76 -34.55 6.61
N LEU A 77 33.85 -33.36 6.00
CA LEU A 77 34.29 -33.14 4.63
C LEU A 77 35.35 -32.02 4.61
N PRO A 78 36.22 -31.96 3.59
CA PRO A 78 37.08 -30.79 3.42
C PRO A 78 36.24 -29.54 3.10
N GLU A 79 36.69 -28.40 3.60
CA GLU A 79 36.00 -27.10 3.51
C GLU A 79 35.47 -26.77 2.12
N TRP A 80 36.28 -26.98 1.07
CA TRP A 80 35.88 -26.71 -0.31
C TRP A 80 34.66 -27.54 -0.75
N ALA A 81 34.53 -28.78 -0.28
CA ALA A 81 33.42 -29.66 -0.61
C ALA A 81 32.14 -29.24 0.14
N ALA A 82 32.27 -28.80 1.39
CA ALA A 82 31.16 -28.24 2.17
C ALA A 82 30.55 -27.00 1.49
N TYR A 83 31.40 -26.08 1.01
CA TYR A 83 30.95 -24.93 0.22
C TYR A 83 30.32 -25.33 -1.11
N LEU A 84 30.89 -26.30 -1.83
CA LEU A 84 30.35 -26.78 -3.11
C LEU A 84 28.94 -27.36 -2.93
N ILE A 85 28.75 -28.23 -1.94
CA ILE A 85 27.45 -28.85 -1.65
C ILE A 85 26.41 -27.79 -1.27
N THR A 86 26.79 -26.86 -0.40
CA THR A 86 25.89 -25.76 0.01
C THR A 86 25.53 -24.85 -1.17
N THR A 87 26.46 -24.63 -2.10
CA THR A 87 26.22 -23.86 -3.33
C THR A 87 25.23 -24.56 -4.26
N VAL A 88 25.36 -25.88 -4.43
CA VAL A 88 24.39 -26.67 -5.20
C VAL A 88 23.00 -26.64 -4.57
N LEU A 89 22.93 -26.74 -3.23
CA LEU A 89 21.67 -26.59 -2.49
C LEU A 89 21.02 -25.22 -2.74
N LEU A 90 21.80 -24.14 -2.71
CA LEU A 90 21.33 -22.78 -3.02
C LEU A 90 20.78 -22.66 -4.44
N PHE A 91 21.49 -23.20 -5.44
CA PHE A 91 21.00 -23.18 -6.83
C PHE A 91 19.73 -24.01 -7.01
N ALA A 92 19.60 -25.14 -6.30
CA ALA A 92 18.37 -25.93 -6.31
C ALA A 92 17.18 -25.12 -5.75
N ILE A 93 17.36 -24.46 -4.60
CA ILE A 93 16.34 -23.58 -4.01
C ILE A 93 16.00 -22.44 -4.96
N ALA A 94 17.00 -21.77 -5.54
CA ALA A 94 16.80 -20.69 -6.50
C ALA A 94 16.02 -21.15 -7.74
N GLY A 95 16.34 -22.34 -8.26
CA GLY A 95 15.61 -22.96 -9.36
C GLY A 95 14.14 -23.21 -9.03
N VAL A 96 13.84 -23.78 -7.85
CA VAL A 96 12.46 -23.99 -7.39
C VAL A 96 11.72 -22.67 -7.25
N LEU A 97 12.32 -21.66 -6.61
CA LEU A 97 11.71 -20.34 -6.44
C LEU A 97 11.45 -19.66 -7.79
N ALA A 98 12.38 -19.75 -8.75
CA ALA A 98 12.20 -19.22 -10.09
C ALA A 98 11.03 -19.91 -10.83
N LEU A 99 10.89 -21.23 -10.69
CA LEU A 99 9.77 -21.97 -11.28
C LEU A 99 8.42 -21.60 -10.63
N VAL A 100 8.37 -21.46 -9.31
CA VAL A 100 7.17 -21.04 -8.58
C VAL A 100 6.79 -19.60 -8.96
N GLY A 101 7.76 -18.69 -9.00
CA GLY A 101 7.56 -17.31 -9.43
C GLY A 101 7.03 -17.22 -10.86
N LYS A 102 7.62 -17.98 -11.79
CA LYS A 102 7.15 -18.06 -13.18
C LYS A 102 5.69 -18.54 -13.26
N LYS A 103 5.31 -19.55 -12.47
CA LYS A 103 3.91 -20.03 -12.42
C LYS A 103 2.96 -18.97 -11.86
N SER A 104 3.35 -18.29 -10.79
CA SER A 104 2.54 -17.23 -10.16
C SER A 104 2.29 -16.07 -11.13
N VAL A 105 3.32 -15.62 -11.85
CA VAL A 105 3.18 -14.57 -12.87
C VAL A 105 2.31 -15.04 -14.03
N ALA A 106 2.43 -16.29 -14.47
CA ALA A 106 1.61 -16.84 -15.55
C ALA A 106 0.11 -16.93 -15.20
N THR A 107 -0.24 -16.94 -13.92
CA THR A 107 -1.64 -16.96 -13.46
C THR A 107 -2.26 -15.57 -13.26
N ILE A 108 -1.47 -14.50 -13.31
CA ILE A 108 -1.98 -13.14 -13.17
C ILE A 108 -2.51 -12.67 -14.54
N ASN A 109 -3.81 -12.42 -14.63
CA ASN A 109 -4.41 -11.78 -15.81
C ASN A 109 -4.24 -10.26 -15.66
N PRO A 110 -3.36 -9.59 -16.43
CA PRO A 110 -3.00 -8.19 -16.20
C PRO A 110 -4.11 -7.21 -16.58
N LYS A 111 -5.17 -7.66 -17.25
CA LYS A 111 -6.32 -6.83 -17.62
C LYS A 111 -7.37 -6.93 -16.52
N PRO A 112 -7.74 -5.82 -15.85
CA PRO A 112 -8.85 -5.81 -14.91
C PRO A 112 -10.16 -5.83 -15.71
N GLU A 113 -10.54 -7.00 -16.23
CA GLU A 113 -11.68 -7.19 -17.13
C GLU A 113 -12.98 -6.63 -16.55
N ARG A 114 -13.20 -6.79 -15.24
CA ARG A 114 -14.38 -6.24 -14.55
C ARG A 114 -14.39 -4.71 -14.53
N THR A 115 -13.24 -4.08 -14.26
CA THR A 115 -13.12 -2.62 -14.25
C THR A 115 -13.31 -2.04 -15.64
N ILE A 116 -12.76 -2.70 -16.66
CA ILE A 116 -12.93 -2.30 -18.07
C ILE A 116 -14.40 -2.47 -18.49
N LYS A 117 -15.04 -3.59 -18.13
CA LYS A 117 -16.46 -3.85 -18.42
C LYS A 117 -17.37 -2.81 -17.77
N ASN A 118 -17.16 -2.51 -16.48
CA ASN A 118 -17.93 -1.49 -15.77
C ASN A 118 -17.74 -0.11 -16.39
N ALA A 119 -16.50 0.26 -16.78
CA ALA A 119 -16.25 1.53 -17.46
C ALA A 119 -16.96 1.59 -18.83
N GLN A 120 -16.97 0.50 -19.60
CA GLN A 120 -17.68 0.42 -20.87
C GLN A 120 -19.19 0.52 -20.71
N GLU A 121 -19.77 -0.13 -19.70
CA GLU A 121 -21.19 -0.06 -19.37
C GLU A 121 -21.60 1.36 -18.96
N THR A 122 -20.80 2.04 -18.13
CA THR A 122 -21.03 3.45 -17.77
C THR A 122 -20.99 4.35 -19.01
N VAL A 123 -20.02 4.16 -19.91
CA VAL A 123 -19.92 4.95 -21.15
C VAL A 123 -21.10 4.66 -22.10
N GLN A 124 -21.54 3.41 -22.21
CA GLN A 124 -22.72 3.06 -23.01
C GLN A 124 -24.01 3.62 -22.43
N ALA A 125 -24.19 3.59 -21.11
CA ALA A 125 -25.35 4.17 -20.44
C ALA A 125 -25.46 5.69 -20.69
N LEU A 126 -24.31 6.39 -20.69
CA LEU A 126 -24.27 7.83 -21.02
C LEU A 126 -24.53 8.13 -22.51
N LYS A 127 -24.13 7.23 -23.42
CA LYS A 127 -24.30 7.41 -24.87
C LYS A 127 -25.71 7.04 -25.38
N SER A 128 -26.46 6.25 -24.60
CA SER A 128 -27.80 5.77 -24.97
C SER A 128 -28.93 6.59 -24.33
N GLY A 129 -28.58 7.66 -23.61
CA GLY A 129 -29.50 8.53 -22.86
C GLY A 129 -29.95 9.81 -23.58
N ASP A 130 -29.67 9.92 -24.89
CA ASP A 130 -30.22 10.94 -25.81
C ASP A 130 -31.25 10.29 -26.76
#